data_AF-A0A920I7I8-F1
#
_entry.id   AF-A0A920I7I8-F1
#
_cell.length_a   1.000
_cell.length_b   1.000
_cell.length_c   1.000
_cell.angle_alpha   90.00
_cell.angle_beta   90.00
_cell.angle_gamma   90.00
#
_symmetry.space_group_name_H-M   'P 1'
#
loop_
_entity.id
_entity.type
_entity.pdbx_description
1 polymer ?
#
loop_
_entity_poly.entity_id
_entity_poly.type
_entity_poly.pdbx_seq_one_letter_code
_entity_poly.pdbx_strand_id
1 'polypeptide(L)'
;MPEYAPIRQIAVDLQYLLGDLAFKTEIVNRSGQRNVNGVLENYNAGVLGIEKNRYGVLGSQYDLVLFGEISADSRGNNSHTIFQRDLTVGGSFFSMILMIVNLVYF
;
A
#
# COMPACT_ATOMS: atom_id res chain seq x y z
N MET A 1 20.19 -25.81 -15.55
CA MET A 1 20.36 -24.54 -14.81
C MET A 1 19.04 -23.79 -14.87
N PRO A 2 18.45 -23.35 -13.75
CA PRO A 2 17.21 -22.57 -13.80
C PRO A 2 17.48 -21.20 -14.45
N GLU A 3 16.67 -20.83 -15.43
CA GLU A 3 16.73 -19.54 -16.11
C GLU A 3 15.76 -18.58 -15.42
N TYR A 4 16.29 -17.56 -14.73
CA TYR A 4 15.49 -16.50 -14.13
C TYR A 4 15.40 -15.32 -15.10
N ALA A 5 14.21 -15.07 -15.64
CA ALA A 5 13.96 -13.89 -16.45
C ALA A 5 14.00 -12.64 -15.55
N PRO A 6 14.82 -11.61 -15.87
CA PRO A 6 14.81 -10.37 -15.12
C PRO A 6 13.49 -9.62 -15.33
N ILE A 7 12.82 -9.28 -14.22
CA ILE A 7 11.61 -8.46 -14.26
C ILE A 7 12.02 -7.00 -14.16
N ARG A 8 11.57 -6.18 -15.12
CA ARG A 8 11.76 -4.72 -15.10
C ARG A 8 10.44 -4.06 -14.72
N GLN A 9 10.48 -3.19 -13.71
CA GLN A 9 9.32 -2.51 -13.17
C GLN A 9 9.53 -0.99 -13.16
N ILE A 10 8.47 -0.25 -13.48
CA ILE A 10 8.34 1.20 -13.28
C ILE A 10 7.07 1.43 -12.47
N ALA A 11 7.16 2.25 -11.42
CA ALA A 11 6.04 2.59 -10.56
C ALA A 11 5.89 4.11 -10.44
N VAL A 12 4.65 4.55 -10.26
CA VAL A 12 4.31 5.94 -9.93
C VAL A 12 3.41 5.92 -8.71
N ASP A 13 3.83 6.67 -7.70
CA ASP A 13 3.10 6.84 -6.44
C ASP A 13 2.59 8.28 -6.33
N LEU A 14 1.33 8.41 -5.93
CA LEU A 14 0.70 9.71 -5.66
C LEU A 14 0.00 9.65 -4.31
N GLN A 15 0.21 10.70 -3.52
CA GLN A 15 -0.46 10.88 -2.24
C GLN A 15 -1.00 12.30 -2.13
N TYR A 16 -2.26 12.41 -1.73
CA TYR A 16 -2.93 13.67 -1.47
C TYR A 16 -3.47 13.70 -0.04
N LEU A 17 -3.14 14.75 0.71
CA LEU A 17 -3.53 14.95 2.10
C LEU A 17 -4.58 16.04 2.21
N LEU A 18 -5.68 15.74 2.89
CA LEU A 18 -6.77 16.67 3.18
C LEU A 18 -7.13 16.56 4.67
N GLY A 19 -6.45 17.37 5.49
CA GLY A 19 -6.63 17.36 6.94
C GLY A 19 -6.27 16.01 7.54
N ASP A 20 -7.28 15.31 8.05
CA ASP A 20 -7.15 13.99 8.67
C ASP A 20 -7.44 12.83 7.69
N LEU A 21 -7.57 13.13 6.40
CA LEU A 21 -7.79 12.17 5.33
C LEU A 21 -6.60 12.13 4.37
N ALA A 22 -6.17 10.94 3.96
CA ALA A 22 -5.19 10.76 2.90
C ALA A 22 -5.76 9.88 1.79
N PHE A 23 -5.53 10.28 0.54
CA PHE A 23 -5.74 9.45 -0.64
C PHE A 23 -4.39 9.02 -1.18
N LYS A 24 -4.25 7.73 -1.48
CA LYS A 24 -3.00 7.13 -1.95
C LYS A 24 -3.28 6.32 -3.20
N THR A 25 -2.36 6.33 -4.15
CA THR A 25 -2.41 5.43 -5.30
C THR A 25 -1.01 5.09 -5.77
N GLU A 26 -0.82 3.83 -6.15
CA GLU A 26 0.37 3.37 -6.85
C GLU A 26 -0.10 2.72 -8.15
N ILE A 27 0.60 3.04 -9.25
CA ILE A 27 0.41 2.38 -10.54
C ILE A 27 1.76 1.82 -10.97
N VAL A 28 1.78 0.54 -11.32
CA VAL A 28 2.99 -0.21 -11.62
C VAL A 28 2.87 -0.85 -13.01
N ASN A 29 3.87 -0.63 -13.85
CA ASN A 29 4.07 -1.37 -15.09
C ASN A 29 5.26 -2.33 -14.94
N ARG A 30 5.07 -3.60 -15.33
CA ARG A 30 6.08 -4.65 -15.29
C ARG A 30 6.26 -5.28 -16.67
N SER A 31 7.50 -5.61 -17.01
CA SER A 31 7.89 -6.31 -18.23
C SER A 31 8.90 -7.40 -17.92
N GLY A 32 9.02 -8.40 -18.79
CA GLY A 32 9.96 -9.51 -18.59
C GLY A 32 9.44 -10.61 -17.65
N GLN A 33 8.15 -10.60 -17.32
CA GLN A 33 7.53 -11.58 -16.44
C GLN A 33 6.71 -12.61 -17.23
N ARG A 34 6.90 -13.90 -16.93
CA ARG A 34 6.13 -14.99 -17.55
C ARG A 34 4.78 -15.19 -16.87
N ASN A 35 3.70 -15.37 -17.64
CA ASN A 35 2.41 -15.84 -17.12
C ASN A 35 2.46 -17.32 -16.71
N VAL A 36 1.35 -17.83 -16.19
CA VAL A 36 1.15 -19.25 -15.86
C VAL A 36 1.42 -20.20 -17.03
N ASN A 37 1.27 -19.74 -18.28
CA ASN A 37 1.55 -20.49 -19.50
C ASN A 37 2.99 -20.34 -20.00
N GLY A 38 3.86 -19.66 -19.24
CA GLY A 38 5.28 -19.48 -19.57
C GLY A 38 5.57 -18.39 -20.62
N VAL A 39 4.56 -17.63 -21.06
CA VAL A 39 4.70 -16.57 -22.08
C VAL A 39 5.10 -15.26 -21.40
N LEU A 40 6.10 -14.57 -21.96
CA LEU A 40 6.51 -13.24 -21.52
C LEU A 40 5.49 -12.19 -21.95
N GLU A 41 4.92 -11.49 -20.98
CA GLU A 41 3.95 -10.42 -21.24
C GLU A 41 4.25 -9.21 -20.34
N ASN A 42 3.69 -8.07 -20.72
CA ASN A 42 3.75 -6.84 -19.94
C ASN A 42 2.46 -6.70 -19.13
N TYR A 43 2.59 -6.31 -17.87
CA TYR A 43 1.47 -6.21 -16.95
C TYR A 43 1.41 -4.84 -16.31
N ASN A 44 0.19 -4.37 -16.08
CA ASN A 44 -0.11 -3.24 -15.23
C ASN A 44 -0.81 -3.71 -13.96
N ALA A 45 -0.43 -3.12 -12.85
CA ALA A 45 -1.15 -3.25 -11.59
C ALA A 45 -1.34 -1.86 -10.98
N GLY A 46 -2.35 -1.72 -10.14
CA GLY A 46 -2.55 -0.50 -9.38
C GLY A 46 -3.28 -0.75 -8.09
N VAL A 47 -3.08 0.17 -7.15
CA VAL A 47 -3.79 0.23 -5.87
C VAL A 47 -4.32 1.63 -5.66
N LEU A 48 -5.52 1.71 -5.10
CA LEU A 48 -6.16 2.93 -4.64
C LEU A 48 -6.49 2.76 -3.17
N GLY A 49 -5.98 3.66 -2.34
CA GLY A 49 -6.11 3.63 -0.89
C GLY A 49 -6.69 4.93 -0.33
N ILE A 50 -7.44 4.79 0.75
CA ILE A 50 -7.92 5.89 1.59
C ILE A 50 -7.53 5.61 3.04
N GLU A 51 -7.03 6.62 3.73
CA GLU A 51 -6.68 6.57 5.14
C GLU A 51 -7.39 7.72 5.87
N LYS A 52 -8.01 7.41 7.02
CA LYS A 52 -8.67 8.36 7.89
C LYS A 52 -8.05 8.28 9.28
N ASN A 53 -7.55 9.40 9.74
CA ASN A 53 -6.93 9.55 11.05
C ASN A 53 -7.92 10.24 11.98
N ARG A 54 -8.04 9.75 13.21
CA ARG A 54 -8.87 10.35 14.25
C ARG A 54 -8.07 10.43 15.54
N TYR A 55 -7.74 11.65 15.91
CA TYR A 55 -6.96 11.93 17.10
C TYR A 55 -7.84 12.08 18.32
N GLY A 56 -7.33 11.64 19.48
CA GLY A 56 -8.00 11.81 20.77
C GLY A 56 -9.39 11.16 20.86
N VAL A 57 -9.51 9.93 20.37
CA VAL A 57 -10.77 9.19 20.31
C VAL A 57 -11.41 9.13 21.70
N LEU A 58 -12.70 9.43 21.81
CA LEU A 58 -13.44 9.50 23.09
C LEU A 58 -12.84 10.47 24.14
N GLY A 59 -12.14 11.52 23.70
CA GLY A 59 -11.50 12.49 24.61
C GLY A 59 -10.28 11.91 25.34
N SER A 60 -9.72 10.82 24.83
CA SER A 60 -8.57 10.13 25.42
C SER A 60 -7.25 10.54 24.74
N GLN A 61 -6.15 9.92 25.17
CA GLN A 61 -4.82 10.01 24.54
C GLN A 61 -4.62 9.02 23.38
N TYR A 62 -5.69 8.35 22.96
CA TYR A 62 -5.62 7.32 21.92
C TYR A 62 -5.98 7.89 20.55
N ASP A 63 -5.20 7.48 19.56
CA ASP A 63 -5.38 7.83 18.16
C ASP A 63 -5.78 6.59 17.37
N LEU A 64 -6.71 6.76 16.42
CA LEU A 64 -7.19 5.70 15.55
C LEU A 64 -6.86 6.06 14.10
N VAL A 65 -6.19 5.16 13.41
CA VAL A 65 -5.97 5.19 11.97
C VAL A 65 -6.85 4.10 11.36
N LEU A 66 -7.67 4.44 10.39
CA LEU A 66 -8.45 3.50 9.59
C LEU A 66 -8.00 3.61 8.14
N PHE A 67 -7.87 2.48 7.45
CA PHE A 67 -7.54 2.49 6.03
C PHE A 67 -8.28 1.41 5.26
N GLY A 68 -8.46 1.68 3.97
CA GLY A 68 -9.03 0.74 3.01
C GLY A 68 -8.33 0.90 1.67
N GLU A 69 -8.10 -0.23 1.00
CA GLU A 69 -7.37 -0.30 -0.26
C GLU A 69 -8.07 -1.26 -1.22
N ILE A 70 -8.20 -0.85 -2.48
CA ILE A 70 -8.57 -1.72 -3.58
C ILE A 70 -7.38 -1.89 -4.50
N SER A 71 -7.06 -3.12 -4.88
CA SER A 71 -6.00 -3.45 -5.82
C SER A 71 -6.58 -4.08 -7.07
N ALA A 72 -5.91 -3.88 -8.21
CA ALA A 72 -6.23 -4.55 -9.46
C ALA A 72 -4.95 -4.82 -10.26
N ASP A 73 -4.89 -6.00 -10.88
CA ASP A 73 -3.80 -6.40 -11.75
C ASP A 73 -4.36 -6.96 -13.07
N SER A 74 -3.73 -6.52 -14.16
CA SER A 74 -4.07 -6.89 -15.54
C SER A 74 -3.82 -8.36 -15.87
N ARG A 75 -3.02 -9.09 -15.08
CA ARG A 75 -2.74 -10.52 -15.31
C ARG A 75 -4.01 -11.36 -15.25
N GLY A 76 -5.00 -11.01 -14.43
CA GLY A 76 -6.25 -11.76 -14.29
C GLY A 76 -6.01 -13.27 -14.14
N ASN A 77 -6.64 -14.07 -15.00
CA ASN A 77 -6.51 -15.54 -15.00
C ASN A 77 -5.12 -16.05 -15.43
N ASN A 78 -4.26 -15.18 -15.98
CA ASN A 78 -2.88 -15.53 -16.37
C ASN A 78 -1.88 -15.34 -15.21
N SER A 79 -2.36 -14.93 -14.04
CA SER A 79 -1.58 -14.77 -12.82
C SER A 79 -1.26 -16.12 -12.16
N HIS A 80 -0.09 -16.19 -11.50
CA HIS A 80 0.27 -17.29 -10.61
C HIS A 80 -0.42 -17.23 -9.23
N THR A 81 -1.25 -16.21 -9.01
CA THR A 81 -2.04 -16.00 -7.79
C THR A 81 -3.47 -15.62 -8.12
N ILE A 82 -4.40 -16.07 -7.28
CA ILE A 82 -5.83 -15.72 -7.33
C ILE A 82 -6.12 -14.30 -6.81
N PHE A 83 -5.17 -13.69 -6.11
CA PHE A 83 -5.26 -12.34 -5.52
C PHE A 83 -4.84 -11.28 -6.54
N GLN A 84 -5.69 -11.08 -7.53
CA GLN A 84 -5.50 -10.14 -8.64
C GLN A 84 -6.39 -8.90 -8.52
N ARG A 85 -7.43 -9.00 -7.69
CA ARG A 85 -8.40 -7.96 -7.40
C ARG A 85 -8.79 -8.11 -5.94
N ASP A 86 -8.15 -7.35 -5.07
CA ASP A 86 -8.31 -7.52 -3.63
C ASP A 86 -8.86 -6.24 -3.00
N LEU A 87 -9.59 -6.44 -1.91
CA LEU A 87 -10.00 -5.39 -1.00
C LEU A 87 -9.30 -5.64 0.33
N THR A 88 -8.47 -4.69 0.76
CA THR A 88 -7.83 -4.71 2.06
C THR A 88 -8.45 -3.63 2.92
N VAL A 89 -8.82 -3.96 4.16
CA VAL A 89 -9.30 -2.99 5.15
C VAL A 89 -8.58 -3.24 6.46
N GLY A 90 -8.29 -2.17 7.19
CA GLY A 90 -7.56 -2.29 8.43
C GLY A 90 -7.63 -1.03 9.27
N GLY A 91 -7.07 -1.14 10.45
CA GLY A 91 -6.93 -0.01 11.34
C GLY A 91 -5.86 -0.26 12.39
N SER A 92 -5.35 0.82 12.96
CA SER A 92 -4.36 0.78 14.02
C SER A 92 -4.76 1.77 15.11
N PHE A 93 -4.61 1.32 16.36
CA PHE A 93 -4.96 2.09 17.54
C PHE A 93 -3.68 2.33 18.34
N PHE A 94 -3.34 3.59 18.55
CA PHE A 94 -2.10 4.01 19.22
C PHE A 94 -2.42 4.82 20.47
N SER A 95 -1.59 4.72 21.49
CA SER A 95 -1.61 5.64 22.64
C SER A 95 -0.43 6.58 22.52
N MET A 96 -0.65 7.88 22.76
CA MET A 96 0.43 8.81 23.00
C MET A 96 1.21 8.36 24.25
N ILE A 97 2.50 8.02 24.11
CA ILE A 97 3.46 7.91 25.22
C ILE A 97 4.24 9.22 25.24
N LEU A 98 4.06 10.00 26.32
CA LEU A 98 4.81 11.23 26.54
C LEU A 98 6.27 10.88 26.84
N MET A 99 7.18 11.05 25.88
CA MET A 99 8.62 11.05 26.16
C MET A 99 9.06 12.47 26.50
N ILE A 100 9.10 12.81 27.79
CA ILE A 100 9.74 14.04 28.27
C ILE A 100 11.26 13.84 28.16
N VAL A 101 11.89 14.36 27.11
CA VAL A 101 13.34 14.57 27.12
C VAL A 101 13.60 15.92 27.79
N ASN A 102 14.02 15.89 29.06
CA ASN A 102 14.66 17.04 29.67
C ASN A 102 16.00 17.27 28.96
N LEU A 103 16.08 18.28 28.10
CA LEU A 103 17.37 18.83 27.68
C LEU A 103 17.93 19.65 28.86
N VAL A 104 18.85 19.05 29.61
CA VAL A 104 19.75 19.78 30.49
C VAL A 104 20.75 20.51 29.58
N TYR A 105 20.76 21.84 29.67
CA TYR A 105 21.77 22.69 29.05
C TYR A 105 23.11 22.49 29.78
N PHE A 106 24.18 22.28 29.03
CA PHE A 106 25.57 22.55 29.42
C PHE A 106 26.16 23.56 28.45
#